data_AF-A0A3D0TZV3-F1
#
_entry.id   AF-A0A3D0TZV3-F1
#
_cell.length_a   1.000
_cell.length_b   1.000
_cell.length_c   1.000
_cell.angle_alpha   90.00
_cell.angle_beta   90.00
_cell.angle_gamma   90.00
#
_symmetry.space_group_name_H-M   'P 1'
#
loop_
_entity.id
_entity.type
_entity.pdbx_description
1 polymer ?
#
loop_
_entity_poly.entity_id
_entity_poly.type
_entity_poly.pdbx_seq_one_letter_code
_entity_poly.pdbx_strand_id
1 'polypeptide(L)'
;PKTIFQGIYKLEPGYTLTVTREGVEKRQYWDLNFRQQVTQAEDTVADELLSRVRAAVKQRMISDVPLGAFLSGGVDSSGVVALMAECSDKPVTTCSIGFDSKEYDEVDFAREIAHQVQADHHEFTVKENVVDNLEKIAAYFDEPFADPSLVPTYFVSQLARKQVTVAIAGDGGDENFAGYSKYAVDAVEHRLRSKVPRMVRKHILPLLAGMLAGRGGTLLRKAHTLLSSLAHEPGYAFFLSNSTFRPQLWDRLVRDDFLHQLNGYHASDVTVSVFNQAPADDHLSRVLYTDFKTYLPGDILVKVDRMSMANSLEVRAPLLDYELVEYAATIPGELKLKQGDKKYILKKAFSRLIDPDKLKRKKMGFSVPLGEWLRHEIKPLAEQLLFQSETGLCDYFKMDQVRLLWDEHQSHKQDYADELWNMVMFQLWFNRYATGN
;
A
#
# COMPACT_ATOMS: atom_id res chain seq x y z
N PRO A 1 -2.00 15.30 -9.97
CA PRO A 1 -1.15 14.99 -8.78
C PRO A 1 0.11 15.87 -8.77
N LYS A 2 0.75 16.08 -7.61
CA LYS A 2 2.01 16.86 -7.55
C LYS A 2 3.21 16.01 -7.95
N THR A 3 4.24 16.67 -8.47
CA THR A 3 5.58 16.14 -8.75
C THR A 3 6.58 16.76 -7.76
N ILE A 4 7.72 16.10 -7.54
CA ILE A 4 8.81 16.71 -6.77
C ILE A 4 9.63 17.73 -7.58
N PHE A 5 9.56 17.67 -8.92
CA PHE A 5 10.26 18.59 -9.82
C PHE A 5 9.38 19.74 -10.30
N GLN A 6 9.97 20.94 -10.40
CA GLN A 6 9.33 22.09 -11.05
C GLN A 6 9.26 21.91 -12.57
N GLY A 7 8.17 22.35 -13.20
CA GLY A 7 7.97 22.27 -14.65
C GLY A 7 7.67 20.87 -15.19
N ILE A 8 7.66 19.84 -14.33
CA ILE A 8 7.21 18.48 -14.65
C ILE A 8 5.82 18.29 -14.06
N TYR A 9 4.91 17.65 -14.80
CA TYR A 9 3.53 17.45 -14.38
C TYR A 9 3.11 15.99 -14.59
N LYS A 10 2.41 15.42 -13.60
CA LYS A 10 1.79 14.08 -13.71
C LYS A 10 0.33 14.20 -14.14
N LEU A 11 -0.05 13.48 -15.18
CA LEU A 11 -1.47 13.33 -15.56
C LEU A 11 -2.19 12.47 -14.51
N GLU A 12 -3.34 12.92 -14.02
CA GLU A 12 -4.16 12.16 -13.08
C GLU A 12 -4.71 10.86 -13.72
N PRO A 13 -4.80 9.76 -12.96
CA PRO A 13 -5.53 8.56 -13.41
C PRO A 13 -6.99 8.88 -13.75
N GLY A 14 -7.51 8.33 -14.86
CA GLY A 14 -8.88 8.57 -15.33
C GLY A 14 -9.06 9.89 -16.11
N TYR A 15 -7.96 10.53 -16.52
CA TYR A 15 -7.96 11.74 -17.33
C TYR A 15 -7.28 11.53 -18.68
N THR A 16 -7.72 12.31 -19.67
CA THR A 16 -7.04 12.49 -20.96
C THR A 16 -6.42 13.88 -21.02
N LEU A 17 -5.34 14.01 -21.79
CA LEU A 17 -4.69 15.28 -22.08
C LEU A 17 -4.60 15.44 -23.61
N THR A 18 -5.26 16.46 -24.16
CA THR A 18 -5.22 16.80 -25.58
C THR A 18 -4.36 18.04 -25.77
N VAL A 19 -3.34 17.95 -26.62
CA VAL A 19 -2.44 19.07 -26.94
C VAL A 19 -2.66 19.48 -28.38
N THR A 20 -3.12 20.71 -28.60
CA THR A 20 -3.32 21.29 -29.94
C THR A 20 -2.48 22.55 -30.10
N ARG A 21 -2.52 23.17 -31.29
CA ARG A 21 -1.91 24.50 -31.49
C ARG A 21 -2.57 25.60 -30.66
N GLU A 22 -3.80 25.40 -30.23
CA GLU A 22 -4.61 26.38 -29.49
C GLU A 22 -4.42 26.26 -27.97
N GLY A 23 -3.91 25.13 -27.48
CA GLY A 23 -3.60 24.94 -26.07
C GLY A 23 -3.64 23.49 -25.61
N VAL A 24 -3.75 23.32 -24.30
CA VAL A 24 -3.80 22.01 -23.63
C VAL A 24 -5.16 21.87 -22.93
N GLU A 25 -5.90 20.83 -23.28
CA GLU A 25 -7.18 20.48 -22.65
C GLU A 25 -7.01 19.21 -21.83
N LYS A 26 -7.41 19.25 -20.56
CA LYS A 26 -7.44 18.09 -19.67
C LYS A 26 -8.88 17.73 -19.36
N ARG A 27 -9.30 16.49 -19.65
CA ARG A 27 -10.68 16.01 -19.45
C ARG A 27 -10.69 14.72 -18.63
N GLN A 28 -11.45 14.71 -17.54
CA GLN A 28 -11.76 13.47 -16.82
C GLN A 28 -12.72 12.63 -17.66
N TYR A 29 -12.34 11.40 -17.96
CA TYR A 29 -13.19 10.46 -18.70
C TYR A 29 -13.77 9.35 -17.81
N TRP A 30 -13.17 9.12 -16.63
CA TRP A 30 -13.60 8.06 -15.72
C TRP A 30 -13.43 8.45 -14.25
N ASP A 31 -14.41 8.04 -13.43
CA ASP A 31 -14.37 8.15 -11.98
C ASP A 31 -15.24 7.07 -11.33
N LEU A 32 -14.94 6.72 -10.08
CA LEU A 32 -15.74 5.79 -9.29
C LEU A 32 -16.85 6.52 -8.55
N ASN A 33 -18.01 5.87 -8.50
CA ASN A 33 -19.17 6.36 -7.77
C ASN A 33 -19.66 5.30 -6.78
N PHE A 34 -19.60 5.63 -5.49
CA PHE A 34 -20.03 4.75 -4.40
C PHE A 34 -21.44 5.14 -3.88
N ARG A 35 -22.14 6.11 -4.50
CA ARG A 35 -23.51 6.47 -4.10
C ARG A 35 -24.55 5.44 -4.55
N GLN A 36 -24.26 4.74 -5.63
CA GLN A 36 -25.12 3.65 -6.09
C GLN A 36 -24.79 2.40 -5.29
N GLN A 37 -25.80 1.73 -4.72
CA GLN A 37 -25.62 0.56 -3.89
C GLN A 37 -26.51 -0.58 -4.39
N VAL A 38 -25.95 -1.79 -4.51
CA VAL A 38 -26.73 -2.99 -4.80
C VAL A 38 -27.61 -3.34 -3.61
N THR A 39 -28.84 -3.79 -3.88
CA THR A 39 -29.82 -4.18 -2.86
C THR A 39 -30.15 -5.66 -2.91
N GLN A 40 -29.46 -6.42 -3.78
CA GLN A 40 -29.60 -7.85 -3.93
C GLN A 40 -29.14 -8.60 -2.67
N ALA A 41 -29.60 -9.85 -2.52
CA ALA A 41 -29.16 -10.72 -1.44
C ALA A 41 -27.65 -10.99 -1.52
N GLU A 42 -27.02 -11.17 -0.36
CA GLU A 42 -25.58 -11.34 -0.21
C GLU A 42 -25.00 -12.48 -1.07
N ASP A 43 -25.72 -13.60 -1.21
CA ASP A 43 -25.29 -14.71 -2.06
C ASP A 43 -25.28 -14.33 -3.54
N THR A 44 -26.30 -13.61 -4.01
CA THR A 44 -26.35 -13.07 -5.37
C THR A 44 -25.22 -12.08 -5.63
N VAL A 45 -24.91 -11.21 -4.66
CA VAL A 45 -23.79 -10.26 -4.77
C VAL A 45 -22.47 -11.01 -4.90
N ALA A 46 -22.27 -12.07 -4.12
CA ALA A 46 -21.06 -12.90 -4.16
C ALA A 46 -20.92 -13.70 -5.47
N ASP A 47 -22.02 -14.20 -6.02
CA ASP A 47 -22.00 -14.95 -7.29
C ASP A 47 -21.74 -14.04 -8.48
N GLU A 48 -22.35 -12.86 -8.50
CA GLU A 48 -22.08 -11.82 -9.52
C GLU A 48 -20.63 -11.32 -9.41
N LEU A 49 -20.13 -11.11 -8.18
CA LEU A 49 -18.74 -10.76 -7.95
C LEU A 49 -17.80 -11.84 -8.51
N LEU A 50 -18.05 -13.12 -8.20
CA LEU A 50 -17.24 -14.22 -8.71
C LEU A 50 -17.26 -14.26 -10.24
N SER A 51 -18.44 -14.07 -10.86
CA SER A 51 -18.60 -14.04 -12.32
C SER A 51 -17.74 -12.93 -12.96
N ARG A 52 -17.77 -11.72 -12.40
CA ARG A 52 -16.97 -10.58 -12.88
C ARG A 52 -15.47 -10.79 -12.69
N VAL A 53 -15.05 -11.33 -11.55
CA VAL A 53 -13.64 -11.68 -11.33
C VAL A 53 -13.19 -12.76 -12.34
N ARG A 54 -14.01 -13.79 -12.59
CA ARG A 54 -13.72 -14.82 -13.60
C ARG A 54 -13.55 -14.20 -14.99
N ALA A 55 -14.44 -13.30 -15.39
CA ALA A 55 -14.36 -12.61 -16.66
C ALA A 55 -13.07 -11.77 -16.77
N ALA A 56 -12.75 -11.00 -15.73
CA ALA A 56 -11.53 -10.20 -15.67
C ALA A 56 -10.27 -11.08 -15.76
N VAL A 57 -10.20 -12.18 -14.98
CA VAL A 57 -9.08 -13.14 -15.03
C VAL A 57 -8.93 -13.71 -16.44
N LYS A 58 -10.01 -14.19 -17.05
CA LYS A 58 -9.99 -14.75 -18.41
C LYS A 58 -9.46 -13.75 -19.44
N GLN A 59 -9.85 -12.48 -19.35
CA GLN A 59 -9.32 -11.43 -20.24
C GLN A 59 -7.81 -11.19 -20.02
N ARG A 60 -7.34 -11.22 -18.76
CA ARG A 60 -5.91 -11.02 -18.43
C ARG A 60 -5.04 -12.22 -18.80
N MET A 61 -5.62 -13.39 -19.05
CA MET A 61 -4.90 -14.59 -19.50
C MET A 61 -4.59 -14.61 -21.00
N ILE A 62 -5.12 -13.67 -21.80
CA ILE A 62 -4.82 -13.60 -23.24
C ILE A 62 -3.36 -13.22 -23.44
N SER A 63 -2.53 -14.16 -23.91
CA SER A 63 -1.09 -13.97 -24.07
C SER A 63 -0.51 -14.91 -25.13
N ASP A 64 0.33 -14.36 -26.02
CA ASP A 64 1.12 -15.12 -27.00
C ASP A 64 2.48 -15.56 -26.45
N VAL A 65 2.82 -15.12 -25.22
CA VAL A 65 4.07 -15.43 -24.51
C VAL A 65 3.78 -16.18 -23.22
N PRO A 66 4.76 -16.89 -22.62
CA PRO A 66 4.57 -17.61 -21.37
C PRO A 66 3.97 -16.72 -20.28
N LEU A 67 2.88 -17.20 -19.69
CA LEU A 67 2.07 -16.51 -18.69
C LEU A 67 2.01 -17.34 -17.41
N GLY A 68 2.16 -16.68 -16.27
CA GLY A 68 2.00 -17.28 -14.96
C GLY A 68 1.33 -16.34 -13.98
N ALA A 69 1.48 -16.62 -12.69
CA ALA A 69 0.93 -15.80 -11.62
C ALA A 69 1.83 -15.72 -10.39
N PHE A 70 1.76 -14.60 -9.68
CA PHE A 70 2.29 -14.52 -8.32
C PHE A 70 1.33 -15.20 -7.34
N LEU A 71 1.84 -16.16 -6.56
CA LEU A 71 1.06 -16.87 -5.56
C LEU A 71 1.68 -16.63 -4.18
N SER A 72 0.91 -16.00 -3.28
CA SER A 72 1.36 -15.67 -1.93
C SER A 72 0.57 -16.40 -0.84
N GLY A 73 -0.34 -17.30 -1.22
CA GLY A 73 -1.30 -17.92 -0.29
C GLY A 73 -2.37 -16.97 0.28
N GLY A 74 -2.35 -15.68 -0.10
CA GLY A 74 -3.37 -14.72 0.28
C GLY A 74 -4.70 -14.94 -0.46
N VAL A 75 -5.80 -14.42 0.08
CA VAL A 75 -7.16 -14.56 -0.50
C VAL A 75 -7.19 -14.14 -1.98
N ASP A 76 -6.54 -13.02 -2.32
CA ASP A 76 -6.60 -12.42 -3.66
C ASP A 76 -5.86 -13.29 -4.68
N SER A 77 -4.58 -13.54 -4.46
CA SER A 77 -3.73 -14.33 -5.35
C SER A 77 -4.24 -15.77 -5.48
N SER A 78 -4.71 -16.36 -4.38
CA SER A 78 -5.27 -17.72 -4.41
C SER A 78 -6.55 -17.79 -5.25
N GLY A 79 -7.48 -16.85 -5.06
CA GLY A 79 -8.72 -16.80 -5.84
C GLY A 79 -8.47 -16.55 -7.33
N VAL A 80 -7.54 -15.65 -7.65
CA VAL A 80 -7.10 -15.41 -9.03
C VAL A 80 -6.49 -16.67 -9.64
N VAL A 81 -5.56 -17.34 -8.96
CA VAL A 81 -4.92 -18.56 -9.47
C VAL A 81 -5.93 -19.70 -9.63
N ALA A 82 -6.89 -19.86 -8.71
CA ALA A 82 -7.96 -20.85 -8.84
C ALA A 82 -8.83 -20.60 -10.09
N LEU A 83 -9.16 -19.33 -10.37
CA LEU A 83 -9.89 -18.95 -11.58
C LEU A 83 -9.05 -19.13 -12.85
N MET A 84 -7.73 -18.88 -12.78
CA MET A 84 -6.83 -19.17 -13.89
C MET A 84 -6.80 -20.66 -14.21
N ALA A 85 -6.77 -21.51 -13.19
CA ALA A 85 -6.83 -22.95 -13.35
C ALA A 85 -8.18 -23.42 -13.93
N GLU A 86 -9.30 -22.83 -13.52
CA GLU A 86 -10.62 -23.09 -14.12
C GLU A 86 -10.67 -22.71 -15.61
N CYS A 87 -9.93 -21.67 -16.02
CA CYS A 87 -9.93 -21.14 -17.38
C CYS A 87 -8.84 -21.72 -18.29
N SER A 88 -8.00 -22.64 -17.80
CA SER A 88 -6.84 -23.16 -18.52
C SER A 88 -6.92 -24.68 -18.71
N ASP A 89 -6.64 -25.15 -19.92
CA ASP A 89 -6.51 -26.58 -20.22
C ASP A 89 -5.15 -27.17 -19.79
N LYS A 90 -4.22 -26.32 -19.32
CA LYS A 90 -2.88 -26.69 -18.87
C LYS A 90 -2.65 -26.22 -17.43
N PRO A 91 -1.78 -26.91 -16.66
CA PRO A 91 -1.32 -26.42 -15.36
C PRO A 91 -0.85 -24.97 -15.44
N VAL A 92 -1.38 -24.12 -14.55
CA VAL A 92 -0.97 -22.71 -14.47
C VAL A 92 0.41 -22.63 -13.84
N THR A 93 1.34 -21.92 -14.48
CA THR A 93 2.64 -21.62 -13.87
C THR A 93 2.45 -20.60 -12.74
N THR A 94 2.91 -20.93 -11.54
CA THR A 94 2.79 -20.07 -10.36
C THR A 94 4.16 -19.87 -9.73
N CYS A 95 4.42 -18.64 -9.26
CA CYS A 95 5.68 -18.29 -8.63
C CYS A 95 5.43 -17.72 -7.23
N SER A 96 6.16 -18.25 -6.25
CA SER A 96 6.18 -17.77 -4.86
C SER A 96 7.59 -17.33 -4.48
N ILE A 97 7.69 -16.33 -3.60
CA ILE A 97 8.94 -16.05 -2.90
C ILE A 97 8.80 -16.33 -1.41
N GLY A 98 9.85 -16.92 -0.85
CA GLY A 98 10.08 -17.03 0.58
C GLY A 98 11.30 -16.22 0.99
N PHE A 99 11.35 -15.87 2.26
CA PHE A 99 12.54 -15.32 2.91
C PHE A 99 13.10 -16.36 3.88
N ASP A 100 14.41 -16.30 4.18
CA ASP A 100 15.06 -17.25 5.11
C ASP A 100 14.53 -17.17 6.56
N SER A 101 13.74 -16.15 6.89
CA SER A 101 13.10 -16.02 8.20
C SER A 101 11.75 -16.73 8.27
N LYS A 102 11.66 -17.75 9.14
CA LYS A 102 10.45 -18.55 9.39
C LYS A 102 9.21 -17.73 9.83
N GLU A 103 9.40 -16.52 10.35
CA GLU A 103 8.28 -15.66 10.75
C GLU A 103 7.58 -15.00 9.54
N TYR A 104 8.17 -15.09 8.34
CA TYR A 104 7.69 -14.45 7.11
C TYR A 104 7.44 -15.44 5.97
N ASP A 105 7.36 -16.73 6.28
CA ASP A 105 7.25 -17.78 5.27
C ASP A 105 5.78 -18.00 4.84
N GLU A 106 5.32 -17.26 3.82
CA GLU A 106 4.03 -17.50 3.15
C GLU A 106 4.08 -18.69 2.15
N VAL A 107 5.24 -19.33 1.97
CA VAL A 107 5.48 -20.34 0.92
C VAL A 107 4.67 -21.61 1.17
N ASP A 108 4.54 -22.05 2.43
CA ASP A 108 3.74 -23.24 2.75
C ASP A 108 2.28 -23.08 2.30
N PHE A 109 1.72 -21.88 2.44
CA PHE A 109 0.36 -21.59 2.01
C PHE A 109 0.22 -21.54 0.49
N ALA A 110 1.20 -20.92 -0.18
CA ALA A 110 1.24 -20.92 -1.64
C ALA A 110 1.32 -22.35 -2.19
N ARG A 111 2.12 -23.22 -1.57
CA ARG A 111 2.23 -24.65 -1.94
C ARG A 111 0.92 -25.40 -1.77
N GLU A 112 0.19 -25.18 -0.67
CA GLU A 112 -1.13 -25.80 -0.45
C GLU A 112 -2.17 -25.42 -1.52
N ILE A 113 -2.16 -24.15 -1.95
CA ILE A 113 -3.06 -23.66 -3.00
C ILE A 113 -2.63 -24.20 -4.36
N ALA A 114 -1.34 -24.16 -4.67
CA ALA A 114 -0.79 -24.70 -5.90
C ALA A 114 -1.12 -26.20 -6.07
N HIS A 115 -1.00 -26.99 -5.00
CA HIS A 115 -1.38 -28.39 -5.01
C HIS A 115 -2.88 -28.59 -5.25
N GLN A 116 -3.73 -27.78 -4.62
CA GLN A 116 -5.19 -27.87 -4.79
C GLN A 116 -5.62 -27.64 -6.24
N VAL A 117 -4.98 -26.70 -6.93
CA VAL A 117 -5.31 -26.33 -8.32
C VAL A 117 -4.44 -27.04 -9.36
N GLN A 118 -3.55 -27.95 -8.92
CA GLN A 118 -2.59 -28.67 -9.76
C GLN A 118 -1.71 -27.74 -10.62
N ALA A 119 -1.24 -26.65 -10.03
CA ALA A 119 -0.37 -25.67 -10.69
C ALA A 119 1.07 -26.22 -10.88
N ASP A 120 1.74 -25.73 -11.92
CA ASP A 120 3.19 -25.85 -12.08
C ASP A 120 3.86 -24.82 -11.15
N HIS A 121 4.23 -25.24 -9.95
CA HIS A 121 4.64 -24.35 -8.87
C HIS A 121 6.15 -24.18 -8.78
N HIS A 122 6.60 -22.93 -8.79
CA HIS A 122 7.99 -22.54 -8.64
C HIS A 122 8.17 -21.70 -7.38
N GLU A 123 8.96 -22.21 -6.44
CA GLU A 123 9.28 -21.52 -5.19
C GLU A 123 10.72 -21.04 -5.23
N PHE A 124 10.94 -19.83 -4.71
CA PHE A 124 12.27 -19.25 -4.64
C PHE A 124 12.50 -18.62 -3.27
N THR A 125 13.57 -19.04 -2.60
CA THR A 125 14.01 -18.39 -1.38
C THR A 125 14.98 -17.27 -1.73
N VAL A 126 14.65 -16.04 -1.34
CA VAL A 126 15.53 -14.89 -1.48
C VAL A 126 16.62 -15.01 -0.42
N LYS A 127 17.84 -15.36 -0.84
CA LYS A 127 19.04 -15.29 0.01
C LYS A 127 19.52 -13.85 0.01
N GLU A 128 19.61 -13.28 1.21
CA GLU A 128 19.84 -11.85 1.43
C GLU A 128 21.05 -11.32 0.67
N ASN A 129 20.80 -10.26 -0.09
CA ASN A 129 21.79 -9.29 -0.53
C ASN A 129 21.07 -7.97 -0.86
N VAL A 130 20.33 -7.46 0.12
CA VAL A 130 19.49 -6.27 -0.02
C VAL A 130 20.38 -5.05 -0.23
N VAL A 131 21.50 -4.97 0.50
CA VAL A 131 22.47 -3.86 0.41
C VAL A 131 22.96 -3.65 -1.01
N ASP A 132 23.43 -4.72 -1.68
CA ASP A 132 24.04 -4.60 -3.01
C ASP A 132 23.03 -4.21 -4.09
N ASN A 133 21.73 -4.38 -3.83
CA ASN A 133 20.67 -4.08 -4.78
C ASN A 133 19.90 -2.79 -4.44
N LEU A 134 19.99 -2.27 -3.21
CA LEU A 134 19.10 -1.20 -2.77
C LEU A 134 19.24 0.07 -3.61
N GLU A 135 20.48 0.50 -3.90
CA GLU A 135 20.72 1.66 -4.77
C GLU A 135 20.16 1.46 -6.18
N LYS A 136 20.36 0.26 -6.74
CA LYS A 136 19.82 -0.11 -8.06
C LYS A 136 18.30 -0.12 -8.05
N ILE A 137 17.68 -0.66 -7.00
CA ILE A 137 16.23 -0.72 -6.88
C ILE A 137 15.65 0.70 -6.75
N ALA A 138 16.22 1.52 -5.86
CA ALA A 138 15.82 2.91 -5.67
C ALA A 138 15.95 3.72 -6.97
N ALA A 139 16.94 3.42 -7.80
CA ALA A 139 17.15 4.09 -9.09
C ALA A 139 16.00 3.90 -10.09
N TYR A 140 15.14 2.88 -9.96
CA TYR A 140 13.97 2.72 -10.83
C TYR A 140 12.82 3.67 -10.48
N PHE A 141 12.94 4.45 -9.40
CA PHE A 141 11.96 5.45 -9.02
C PHE A 141 12.46 6.86 -9.34
N ASP A 142 11.69 7.60 -10.15
CA ASP A 142 11.93 9.00 -10.50
C ASP A 142 11.56 10.00 -9.38
N GLU A 143 10.89 9.55 -8.32
CA GLU A 143 10.53 10.30 -7.12
C GLU A 143 10.89 9.47 -5.87
N PRO A 144 11.09 10.08 -4.70
CA PRO A 144 11.31 9.34 -3.46
C PRO A 144 10.19 8.32 -3.22
N PHE A 145 10.56 7.06 -3.07
CA PHE A 145 9.62 5.97 -2.89
C PHE A 145 10.13 5.04 -1.78
N ALA A 146 9.32 4.79 -0.77
CA ALA A 146 9.80 4.17 0.47
C ALA A 146 8.92 3.04 1.01
N ASP A 147 8.02 2.46 0.21
CA ASP A 147 7.36 1.19 0.60
C ASP A 147 8.43 0.08 0.64
N PRO A 148 8.77 -0.47 1.81
CA PRO A 148 9.86 -1.42 1.95
C PRO A 148 9.60 -2.73 1.21
N SER A 149 8.35 -3.02 0.84
CA SER A 149 8.00 -4.19 0.03
C SER A 149 8.45 -4.09 -1.45
N LEU A 150 8.99 -2.94 -1.89
CA LEU A 150 9.68 -2.81 -3.18
C LEU A 150 10.82 -3.84 -3.35
N VAL A 151 11.51 -4.18 -2.26
CA VAL A 151 12.64 -5.12 -2.28
C VAL A 151 12.16 -6.55 -2.62
N PRO A 152 11.22 -7.16 -1.86
CA PRO A 152 10.62 -8.43 -2.26
C PRO A 152 10.04 -8.41 -3.67
N THR A 153 9.35 -7.32 -4.03
CA THR A 153 8.67 -7.19 -5.33
C THR A 153 9.67 -7.22 -6.48
N TYR A 154 10.84 -6.61 -6.33
CA TYR A 154 11.92 -6.69 -7.31
C TYR A 154 12.44 -8.12 -7.45
N PHE A 155 12.72 -8.80 -6.34
CA PHE A 155 13.26 -10.16 -6.37
C PHE A 155 12.26 -11.18 -6.91
N VAL A 156 10.98 -11.15 -6.50
CA VAL A 156 9.94 -12.03 -7.07
C VAL A 156 9.78 -11.80 -8.56
N SER A 157 9.86 -10.55 -9.01
CA SER A 157 9.77 -10.23 -10.44
C SER A 157 10.98 -10.75 -11.21
N GLN A 158 12.20 -10.59 -10.67
CA GLN A 158 13.43 -11.12 -11.25
C GLN A 158 13.37 -12.65 -11.40
N LEU A 159 12.81 -13.33 -10.41
CA LEU A 159 12.70 -14.78 -10.38
C LEU A 159 11.61 -15.28 -11.33
N ALA A 160 10.42 -14.68 -11.28
CA ALA A 160 9.32 -15.01 -12.17
C ALA A 160 9.68 -14.78 -13.63
N ARG A 161 10.50 -13.76 -13.94
CA ARG A 161 10.96 -13.51 -15.31
C ARG A 161 11.70 -14.70 -15.93
N LYS A 162 12.34 -15.55 -15.11
CA LYS A 162 13.03 -16.76 -15.58
C LYS A 162 12.05 -17.82 -16.11
N GLN A 163 10.79 -17.78 -15.67
CA GLN A 163 9.75 -18.74 -16.04
C GLN A 163 8.75 -18.15 -17.04
N VAL A 164 8.35 -16.89 -16.85
CA VAL A 164 7.27 -16.26 -17.59
C VAL A 164 7.64 -14.84 -18.06
N THR A 165 6.91 -14.36 -19.07
CA THR A 165 7.05 -12.97 -19.58
C THR A 165 5.90 -12.09 -19.08
N VAL A 166 4.76 -12.70 -18.76
CA VAL A 166 3.59 -12.05 -18.17
C VAL A 166 3.23 -12.75 -16.87
N ALA A 167 2.95 -12.01 -15.82
CA ALA A 167 2.43 -12.51 -14.55
C ALA A 167 1.08 -11.89 -14.23
N ILE A 168 0.14 -12.67 -13.70
CA ILE A 168 -1.10 -12.18 -13.12
C ILE A 168 -0.94 -12.08 -11.60
N ALA A 169 -1.34 -10.96 -11.02
CA ALA A 169 -1.23 -10.69 -9.59
C ALA A 169 -2.60 -10.38 -8.95
N GLY A 170 -2.65 -10.46 -7.62
CA GLY A 170 -3.86 -10.20 -6.83
C GLY A 170 -4.07 -8.74 -6.43
N ASP A 171 -3.35 -7.78 -7.03
CA ASP A 171 -3.42 -6.36 -6.70
C ASP A 171 -4.81 -5.78 -6.95
N GLY A 172 -5.28 -4.89 -6.07
CA GLY A 172 -6.64 -4.34 -6.08
C GLY A 172 -7.63 -5.07 -5.15
N GLY A 173 -7.29 -6.27 -4.66
CA GLY A 173 -8.18 -7.01 -3.76
C GLY A 173 -8.37 -6.36 -2.40
N ASP A 174 -7.33 -5.71 -1.86
CA ASP A 174 -7.39 -5.03 -0.57
C ASP A 174 -8.17 -3.71 -0.66
N GLU A 175 -7.96 -2.93 -1.71
CA GLU A 175 -8.51 -1.59 -1.94
C GLU A 175 -9.99 -1.63 -2.34
N ASN A 176 -10.39 -2.62 -3.14
CA ASN A 176 -11.79 -2.76 -3.55
C ASN A 176 -12.68 -3.33 -2.43
N PHE A 177 -12.12 -4.22 -1.59
CA PHE A 177 -12.88 -5.06 -0.65
C PHE A 177 -12.47 -4.89 0.82
N ALA A 178 -11.88 -3.74 1.19
CA ALA A 178 -11.52 -3.40 2.56
C ALA A 178 -10.63 -4.44 3.26
N GLY A 179 -9.52 -4.78 2.63
CA GLY A 179 -8.64 -5.87 3.05
C GLY A 179 -7.52 -5.54 4.04
N TYR A 180 -7.09 -4.29 4.08
CA TYR A 180 -6.05 -3.85 5.00
C TYR A 180 -6.57 -3.70 6.44
N SER A 181 -5.70 -3.97 7.42
CA SER A 181 -6.03 -3.79 8.84
C SER A 181 -6.41 -2.34 9.18
N LYS A 182 -5.83 -1.36 8.48
CA LYS A 182 -6.13 0.07 8.64
C LYS A 182 -7.60 0.40 8.45
N TYR A 183 -8.32 -0.29 7.56
CA TYR A 183 -9.76 -0.07 7.36
C TYR A 183 -10.60 -0.51 8.54
N ALA A 184 -10.25 -1.66 9.15
CA ALA A 184 -10.92 -2.13 10.35
C ALA A 184 -10.66 -1.23 11.55
N VAL A 185 -9.42 -0.75 11.70
CA VAL A 185 -9.05 0.21 12.75
C VAL A 185 -9.81 1.51 12.57
N ASP A 186 -9.77 2.10 11.37
CA ASP A 186 -10.46 3.36 11.09
C ASP A 186 -11.99 3.25 11.24
N ALA A 187 -12.60 2.12 10.84
CA ALA A 187 -14.03 1.89 11.08
C ALA A 187 -14.38 1.90 12.60
N VAL A 188 -13.53 1.32 13.44
CA VAL A 188 -13.68 1.37 14.89
C VAL A 188 -13.49 2.79 15.42
N GLU A 189 -12.45 3.50 14.97
CA GLU A 189 -12.18 4.89 15.34
C GLU A 189 -13.32 5.81 14.95
N HIS A 190 -13.85 5.67 13.73
CA HIS A 190 -15.01 6.43 13.26
C HIS A 190 -16.25 6.16 14.12
N ARG A 191 -16.55 4.88 14.40
CA ARG A 191 -17.68 4.52 15.27
C ARG A 191 -17.56 5.14 16.65
N LEU A 192 -16.36 5.16 17.24
CA LEU A 192 -16.11 5.85 18.51
C LEU A 192 -16.27 7.38 18.36
N ARG A 193 -15.66 7.97 17.32
CA ARG A 193 -15.74 9.41 17.00
C ARG A 193 -17.19 9.89 16.88
N SER A 194 -18.04 9.12 16.21
CA SER A 194 -19.46 9.43 16.01
C SER A 194 -20.27 9.46 17.30
N LYS A 195 -19.84 8.73 18.34
CA LYS A 195 -20.50 8.68 19.66
C LYS A 195 -20.00 9.76 20.62
N VAL A 196 -18.85 10.39 20.34
CA VAL A 196 -18.26 11.41 21.21
C VAL A 196 -18.67 12.82 20.72
N PRO A 197 -19.32 13.64 21.58
CA PRO A 197 -19.72 14.99 21.21
C PRO A 197 -18.55 15.85 20.72
N ARG A 198 -18.80 16.69 19.71
CA ARG A 198 -17.76 17.53 19.06
C ARG A 198 -16.98 18.41 20.05
N MET A 199 -17.65 18.91 21.09
CA MET A 199 -17.02 19.73 22.14
C MET A 199 -15.98 18.95 22.94
N VAL A 200 -16.30 17.71 23.32
CA VAL A 200 -15.36 16.80 23.99
C VAL A 200 -14.20 16.47 23.06
N ARG A 201 -14.48 16.18 21.78
CA ARG A 201 -13.45 15.89 20.77
C ARG A 201 -12.46 17.04 20.58
N LYS A 202 -12.95 18.28 20.52
CA LYS A 202 -12.12 19.46 20.23
C LYS A 202 -11.34 19.97 21.44
N HIS A 203 -11.89 19.84 22.65
CA HIS A 203 -11.33 20.50 23.83
C HIS A 203 -10.76 19.54 24.89
N ILE A 204 -11.30 18.33 25.02
CA ILE A 204 -10.91 17.39 26.08
C ILE A 204 -9.92 16.35 25.54
N LEU A 205 -10.21 15.76 24.38
CA LEU A 205 -9.36 14.70 23.83
C LEU A 205 -7.91 15.16 23.54
N PRO A 206 -7.64 16.38 23.02
CA PRO A 206 -6.27 16.85 22.84
C PRO A 206 -5.51 17.00 24.17
N LEU A 207 -6.19 17.45 25.23
CA LEU A 207 -5.58 17.57 26.57
C LEU A 207 -5.22 16.19 27.12
N LEU A 208 -6.14 15.22 27.03
CA LEU A 208 -5.88 13.84 27.45
C LEU A 208 -4.77 13.19 26.61
N ALA A 209 -4.76 13.42 25.29
CA ALA A 209 -3.68 12.96 24.43
C ALA A 209 -2.35 13.57 24.87
N GLY A 210 -2.28 14.88 25.12
CA GLY A 210 -1.09 15.56 25.62
C GLY A 210 -0.58 15.01 26.95
N MET A 211 -1.48 14.64 27.88
CA MET A 211 -1.10 14.00 29.15
C MET A 211 -0.48 12.60 28.98
N LEU A 212 -0.84 11.90 27.90
CA LEU A 212 -0.29 10.58 27.57
C LEU A 212 0.95 10.67 26.66
N ALA A 213 1.22 11.83 26.05
CA ALA A 213 2.37 12.04 25.19
C ALA A 213 3.67 11.84 25.99
N GLY A 214 4.64 11.12 25.40
CA GLY A 214 5.93 10.86 26.02
C GLY A 214 5.94 9.87 27.20
N ARG A 215 4.79 9.26 27.56
CA ARG A 215 4.74 8.21 28.59
C ARG A 215 5.06 6.83 28.00
N GLY A 216 5.97 6.11 28.64
CA GLY A 216 6.43 4.79 28.21
C GLY A 216 5.35 3.71 28.33
N GLY A 217 5.30 2.79 27.35
CA GLY A 217 4.42 1.62 27.35
C GLY A 217 3.50 1.53 26.13
N THR A 218 3.43 0.35 25.51
CA THR A 218 2.68 0.08 24.27
C THR A 218 1.20 0.46 24.36
N LEU A 219 0.58 0.25 25.53
CA LEU A 219 -0.83 0.52 25.75
C LEU A 219 -1.12 2.03 25.84
N LEU A 220 -0.26 2.79 26.52
CA LEU A 220 -0.37 4.25 26.61
C LEU A 220 -0.11 4.92 25.25
N ARG A 221 0.83 4.38 24.46
CA ARG A 221 1.08 4.83 23.09
C ARG A 221 -0.14 4.61 22.19
N LYS A 222 -0.73 3.40 22.23
CA LYS A 222 -1.97 3.10 21.49
C LYS A 222 -3.14 3.99 21.93
N ALA A 223 -3.28 4.26 23.23
CA ALA A 223 -4.29 5.16 23.75
C ALA A 223 -4.07 6.61 23.29
N HIS A 224 -2.83 7.10 23.32
CA HIS A 224 -2.46 8.41 22.79
C HIS A 224 -2.82 8.52 21.30
N THR A 225 -2.43 7.54 20.48
CA THR A 225 -2.75 7.50 19.05
C THR A 225 -4.26 7.54 18.81
N LEU A 226 -5.03 6.72 19.54
CA LEU A 226 -6.49 6.69 19.43
C LEU A 226 -7.11 8.05 19.81
N LEU A 227 -6.72 8.65 20.94
CA LEU A 227 -7.27 9.95 21.36
C LEU A 227 -6.91 11.06 20.37
N SER A 228 -5.68 11.06 19.87
CA SER A 228 -5.23 11.97 18.82
C SER A 228 -6.06 11.79 17.55
N SER A 229 -6.31 10.56 17.09
CA SER A 229 -7.18 10.31 15.93
C SER A 229 -8.64 10.76 16.15
N LEU A 230 -9.18 10.51 17.34
CA LEU A 230 -10.56 10.89 17.68
C LEU A 230 -10.76 12.40 17.80
N ALA A 231 -9.71 13.15 18.12
CA ALA A 231 -9.75 14.61 18.21
C ALA A 231 -9.90 15.31 16.85
N HIS A 232 -9.53 14.65 15.76
CA HIS A 232 -9.54 15.23 14.41
C HIS A 232 -10.76 14.81 13.58
N GLU A 233 -11.02 15.58 12.52
CA GLU A 233 -12.04 15.23 11.52
C GLU A 233 -11.63 13.98 10.73
N PRO A 234 -12.60 13.19 10.22
CA PRO A 234 -12.34 11.84 9.69
C PRO A 234 -11.26 11.77 8.60
N GLY A 235 -11.25 12.70 7.64
CA GLY A 235 -10.25 12.69 6.57
C GLY A 235 -8.82 12.93 7.06
N TYR A 236 -8.64 13.82 8.05
CA TYR A 236 -7.31 14.09 8.64
C TYR A 236 -6.89 12.95 9.57
N ALA A 237 -7.83 12.38 10.32
CA ALA A 237 -7.55 11.19 11.12
C ALA A 237 -7.13 10.01 10.26
N PHE A 238 -7.78 9.81 9.11
CA PHE A 238 -7.37 8.82 8.12
C PHE A 238 -5.96 9.10 7.61
N PHE A 239 -5.64 10.35 7.25
CA PHE A 239 -4.26 10.74 6.89
C PHE A 239 -3.24 10.36 7.98
N LEU A 240 -3.53 10.68 9.25
CA LEU A 240 -2.63 10.36 10.37
C LEU A 240 -2.41 8.84 10.51
N SER A 241 -3.44 8.03 10.29
CA SER A 241 -3.33 6.57 10.39
C SER A 241 -2.56 5.93 9.22
N ASN A 242 -2.35 6.68 8.13
CA ASN A 242 -1.65 6.27 6.92
C ASN A 242 -0.30 6.95 6.72
N SER A 243 0.13 7.80 7.65
CA SER A 243 1.39 8.53 7.56
C SER A 243 2.40 7.96 8.54
N THR A 244 3.64 7.77 8.08
CA THR A 244 4.77 7.37 8.91
C THR A 244 5.12 8.47 9.91
N PHE A 245 5.36 9.69 9.42
CA PHE A 245 5.70 10.82 10.27
C PHE A 245 4.47 11.38 10.98
N ARG A 246 4.47 11.33 12.31
CA ARG A 246 3.49 12.04 13.15
C ARG A 246 3.81 13.54 13.18
N PRO A 247 2.81 14.43 13.30
CA PRO A 247 3.04 15.88 13.31
C PRO A 247 4.10 16.33 14.32
N GLN A 248 4.05 15.79 15.55
CA GLN A 248 5.01 16.15 16.61
C GLN A 248 6.45 15.74 16.27
N LEU A 249 6.62 14.60 15.57
CA LEU A 249 7.93 14.14 15.14
C LEU A 249 8.39 14.96 13.93
N TRP A 250 7.50 15.23 12.98
CA TRP A 250 7.78 16.08 11.83
C TRP A 250 8.27 17.47 12.25
N ASP A 251 7.52 18.17 13.11
CA ASP A 251 7.85 19.50 13.61
C ASP A 251 9.19 19.55 14.36
N ARG A 252 9.55 18.44 15.02
CA ARG A 252 10.82 18.28 15.71
C ARG A 252 12.00 18.10 14.73
N LEU A 253 11.78 17.36 13.64
CA LEU A 253 12.83 16.99 12.69
C LEU A 253 13.08 18.08 11.64
N VAL A 254 12.03 18.72 11.15
CA VAL A 254 12.13 19.66 10.03
C VAL A 254 12.84 20.94 10.46
N ARG A 255 13.60 21.54 9.55
CA ARG A 255 14.26 22.83 9.78
C ARG A 255 13.25 23.98 9.72
N ASP A 256 13.51 25.01 10.52
CA ASP A 256 12.59 26.15 10.64
C ASP A 256 12.53 26.95 9.34
N ASP A 257 13.65 27.17 8.66
CA ASP A 257 13.71 27.85 7.36
C ASP A 257 12.86 27.15 6.30
N PHE A 258 12.94 25.82 6.20
CA PHE A 258 12.12 25.04 5.30
C PHE A 258 10.62 25.09 5.67
N LEU A 259 10.27 25.02 6.96
CA LEU A 259 8.89 25.22 7.40
C LEU A 259 8.31 26.56 6.94
N HIS A 260 9.09 27.64 7.01
CA HIS A 260 8.66 28.95 6.52
C HIS A 260 8.44 28.93 5.00
N GLN A 261 9.29 28.24 4.23
CA GLN A 261 9.14 28.10 2.78
C GLN A 261 7.89 27.31 2.38
N LEU A 262 7.43 26.35 3.19
CA LEU A 262 6.19 25.61 2.93
C LEU A 262 4.95 26.53 2.94
N ASN A 263 5.02 27.71 3.58
CA ASN A 263 3.97 28.73 3.56
C ASN A 263 2.57 28.19 3.87
N GLY A 264 2.47 27.34 4.91
CA GLY A 264 1.21 26.75 5.36
C GLY A 264 0.73 25.53 4.57
N TYR A 265 1.47 25.06 3.56
CA TYR A 265 1.17 23.80 2.89
C TYR A 265 1.34 22.60 3.83
N HIS A 266 0.38 21.67 3.81
CA HIS A 266 0.48 20.41 4.55
C HIS A 266 0.14 19.21 3.66
N ALA A 267 0.89 18.11 3.81
CA ALA A 267 0.70 16.91 3.00
C ALA A 267 -0.70 16.28 3.13
N SER A 268 -1.38 16.51 4.26
CA SER A 268 -2.75 16.03 4.46
C SER A 268 -3.77 16.61 3.50
N ASP A 269 -3.50 17.76 2.89
CA ASP A 269 -4.48 18.47 2.05
C ASP A 269 -4.96 17.60 0.89
N VAL A 270 -4.07 16.78 0.33
CA VAL A 270 -4.40 15.82 -0.73
C VAL A 270 -5.42 14.79 -0.21
N THR A 271 -5.11 14.09 0.88
CA THR A 271 -5.97 13.06 1.46
C THR A 271 -7.30 13.63 1.92
N VAL A 272 -7.27 14.77 2.64
CA VAL A 272 -8.48 15.42 3.16
C VAL A 272 -9.38 15.92 2.03
N SER A 273 -8.80 16.52 0.98
CA SER A 273 -9.56 17.00 -0.17
C SER A 273 -10.27 15.84 -0.89
N VAL A 274 -9.53 14.77 -1.20
CA VAL A 274 -10.10 13.59 -1.88
C VAL A 274 -11.17 12.92 -1.01
N PHE A 275 -10.91 12.76 0.29
CA PHE A 275 -11.85 12.17 1.22
C PHE A 275 -13.17 12.95 1.30
N ASN A 276 -13.09 14.29 1.35
CA ASN A 276 -14.27 15.15 1.44
C ASN A 276 -15.06 15.20 0.13
N GLN A 277 -14.40 15.00 -1.02
CA GLN A 277 -15.02 14.99 -2.35
C GLN A 277 -15.52 13.61 -2.78
N ALA A 278 -15.25 12.57 -2.00
CA ALA A 278 -15.64 11.20 -2.31
C ALA A 278 -17.16 11.10 -2.58
N PRO A 279 -17.58 10.55 -3.74
CA PRO A 279 -18.98 10.31 -4.06
C PRO A 279 -19.50 9.08 -3.29
N ALA A 280 -19.60 9.21 -1.98
CA ALA A 280 -19.97 8.15 -1.05
C ALA A 280 -20.74 8.70 0.16
N ASP A 281 -21.76 7.95 0.59
CA ASP A 281 -22.61 8.32 1.73
C ASP A 281 -22.09 7.73 3.06
N ASP A 282 -21.48 6.54 3.01
CA ASP A 282 -20.88 5.90 4.19
C ASP A 282 -19.37 6.18 4.33
N HIS A 283 -18.88 6.10 5.57
CA HIS A 283 -17.50 6.41 5.91
C HIS A 283 -16.48 5.45 5.28
N LEU A 284 -16.77 4.14 5.24
CA LEU A 284 -15.83 3.16 4.69
C LEU A 284 -15.66 3.38 3.19
N SER A 285 -16.73 3.62 2.45
CA SER A 285 -16.65 3.92 1.02
C SER A 285 -15.85 5.19 0.72
N ARG A 286 -15.93 6.23 1.58
CA ARG A 286 -15.06 7.42 1.46
C ARG A 286 -13.59 7.08 1.65
N VAL A 287 -13.28 6.20 2.59
CA VAL A 287 -11.92 5.71 2.82
C VAL A 287 -11.41 4.89 1.63
N LEU A 288 -12.20 3.94 1.13
CA LEU A 288 -11.83 3.13 -0.03
C LEU A 288 -11.64 3.99 -1.27
N TYR A 289 -12.54 4.95 -1.53
CA TYR A 289 -12.39 5.93 -2.60
C TYR A 289 -11.10 6.74 -2.46
N THR A 290 -10.78 7.19 -1.23
CA THR A 290 -9.57 7.96 -0.96
C THR A 290 -8.33 7.16 -1.32
N ASP A 291 -8.20 5.93 -0.83
CA ASP A 291 -7.08 5.05 -1.18
C ASP A 291 -7.05 4.72 -2.67
N PHE A 292 -8.19 4.50 -3.32
CA PHE A 292 -8.25 4.24 -4.76
C PHE A 292 -7.70 5.42 -5.57
N LYS A 293 -7.85 6.65 -5.07
CA LYS A 293 -7.37 7.88 -5.72
C LYS A 293 -5.96 8.29 -5.33
N THR A 294 -5.47 7.87 -4.18
CA THR A 294 -4.15 8.29 -3.65
C THR A 294 -3.20 7.12 -3.48
N TYR A 295 -3.53 6.17 -2.62
CA TYR A 295 -2.65 5.06 -2.22
C TYR A 295 -2.43 4.05 -3.33
N LEU A 296 -3.48 3.60 -4.01
CA LEU A 296 -3.39 2.61 -5.09
C LEU A 296 -2.48 3.09 -6.25
N PRO A 297 -2.72 4.27 -6.88
CA PRO A 297 -1.87 4.77 -7.96
C PRO A 297 -0.58 5.45 -7.48
N GLY A 298 -0.43 5.73 -6.18
CA GLY A 298 0.74 6.40 -5.61
C GLY A 298 1.74 5.48 -4.93
N ASP A 299 1.32 4.28 -4.54
CA ASP A 299 2.12 3.30 -3.80
C ASP A 299 2.10 1.93 -4.48
N ILE A 300 0.95 1.25 -4.42
CA ILE A 300 0.83 -0.16 -4.82
C ILE A 300 1.15 -0.38 -6.29
N LEU A 301 0.50 0.36 -7.20
CA LEU A 301 0.72 0.20 -8.63
C LEU A 301 2.09 0.71 -9.07
N VAL A 302 2.60 1.78 -8.45
CA VAL A 302 3.94 2.32 -8.76
C VAL A 302 5.01 1.29 -8.42
N LYS A 303 4.90 0.67 -7.25
CA LYS A 303 5.81 -0.41 -6.83
C LYS A 303 5.75 -1.58 -7.80
N VAL A 304 4.57 -2.14 -8.03
CA VAL A 304 4.43 -3.36 -8.83
C VAL A 304 4.89 -3.12 -10.26
N ASP A 305 4.46 -2.03 -10.89
CA ASP A 305 4.87 -1.64 -12.25
C ASP A 305 6.39 -1.48 -12.34
N ARG A 306 7.00 -0.64 -11.51
CA ARG A 306 8.44 -0.35 -11.61
C ARG A 306 9.31 -1.55 -11.27
N MET A 307 8.95 -2.32 -10.25
CA MET A 307 9.75 -3.48 -9.84
C MET A 307 9.63 -4.66 -10.80
N SER A 308 8.46 -4.83 -11.43
CA SER A 308 8.29 -5.84 -12.47
C SER A 308 8.95 -5.42 -13.79
N MET A 309 8.77 -4.18 -14.22
CA MET A 309 9.38 -3.65 -15.44
C MET A 309 10.89 -3.50 -15.35
N ALA A 310 11.45 -3.25 -14.15
CA ALA A 310 12.88 -3.35 -13.90
C ALA A 310 13.48 -4.72 -14.30
N ASN A 311 12.64 -5.75 -14.33
CA ASN A 311 12.97 -7.12 -14.73
C ASN A 311 12.32 -7.53 -16.06
N SER A 312 11.80 -6.59 -16.85
CA SER A 312 11.10 -6.86 -18.12
C SER A 312 9.98 -7.90 -17.99
N LEU A 313 9.24 -7.85 -16.88
CA LEU A 313 8.09 -8.70 -16.58
C LEU A 313 6.83 -7.82 -16.59
N GLU A 314 5.86 -8.14 -17.44
CA GLU A 314 4.55 -7.48 -17.42
C GLU A 314 3.70 -8.07 -16.30
N VAL A 315 3.13 -7.24 -15.41
CA VAL A 315 2.20 -7.69 -14.37
C VAL A 315 0.79 -7.17 -14.64
N ARG A 316 -0.20 -8.07 -14.57
CA ARG A 316 -1.62 -7.76 -14.80
C ARG A 316 -2.43 -7.95 -13.52
N ALA A 317 -3.29 -6.96 -13.21
CA ALA A 317 -4.14 -6.96 -12.02
C ALA A 317 -5.64 -7.11 -12.40
N PRO A 318 -6.18 -8.33 -12.51
CA PRO A 318 -7.58 -8.57 -12.86
C PRO A 318 -8.57 -7.99 -11.84
N LEU A 319 -8.19 -7.87 -10.56
CA LEU A 319 -9.06 -7.26 -9.55
C LEU A 319 -9.23 -5.74 -9.73
N LEU A 320 -8.49 -5.14 -10.65
CA LEU A 320 -8.62 -3.73 -11.06
C LEU A 320 -9.28 -3.55 -12.42
N ASP A 321 -9.92 -4.59 -12.97
CA ASP A 321 -10.75 -4.43 -14.15
C ASP A 321 -11.87 -3.40 -13.92
N TYR A 322 -12.12 -2.51 -14.89
CA TYR A 322 -13.01 -1.36 -14.67
C TYR A 322 -14.45 -1.81 -14.38
N GLU A 323 -14.96 -2.86 -15.04
CA GLU A 323 -16.32 -3.35 -14.80
C GLU A 323 -16.44 -4.03 -13.43
N LEU A 324 -15.37 -4.66 -12.97
CA LEU A 324 -15.28 -5.25 -11.65
C LEU A 324 -15.20 -4.18 -10.57
N VAL A 325 -14.35 -3.15 -10.75
CA VAL A 325 -14.19 -2.06 -9.79
C VAL A 325 -15.47 -1.22 -9.71
N GLU A 326 -16.10 -0.91 -10.84
CA GLU A 326 -17.40 -0.22 -10.87
C GLU A 326 -18.46 -1.01 -10.11
N TYR A 327 -18.57 -2.32 -10.35
CA TYR A 327 -19.47 -3.16 -9.58
C TYR A 327 -19.08 -3.21 -8.09
N ALA A 328 -17.80 -3.36 -7.77
CA ALA A 328 -17.32 -3.37 -6.40
C ALA A 328 -17.64 -2.05 -5.67
N ALA A 329 -17.60 -0.90 -6.34
CA ALA A 329 -18.00 0.38 -5.78
C ALA A 329 -19.50 0.42 -5.38
N THR A 330 -20.33 -0.38 -6.06
CA THR A 330 -21.75 -0.53 -5.71
C THR A 330 -22.03 -1.49 -4.56
N ILE A 331 -21.04 -2.27 -4.09
CA ILE A 331 -21.25 -3.19 -2.97
C ILE A 331 -21.27 -2.41 -1.65
N PRO A 332 -22.29 -2.61 -0.78
CA PRO A 332 -22.34 -1.99 0.54
C PRO A 332 -21.07 -2.22 1.34
N GLY A 333 -20.56 -1.15 1.97
CA GLY A 333 -19.35 -1.21 2.79
C GLY A 333 -19.40 -2.30 3.87
N GLU A 334 -20.58 -2.56 4.43
CA GLU A 334 -20.81 -3.62 5.42
C GLU A 334 -20.58 -5.04 4.89
N LEU A 335 -20.69 -5.28 3.58
CA LEU A 335 -20.36 -6.54 2.94
C LEU A 335 -18.87 -6.64 2.62
N LYS A 336 -18.16 -5.52 2.51
CA LYS A 336 -16.70 -5.50 2.34
C LYS A 336 -15.99 -5.74 3.67
N LEU A 337 -16.45 -5.08 4.72
CA LEU A 337 -15.95 -5.19 6.09
C LEU A 337 -17.10 -5.55 7.05
N LYS A 338 -17.31 -6.85 7.28
CA LYS A 338 -18.44 -7.35 8.08
C LYS A 338 -17.99 -7.67 9.50
N GLN A 339 -18.38 -6.84 10.46
CA GLN A 339 -18.06 -7.04 11.89
C GLN A 339 -16.56 -7.23 12.19
N GLY A 340 -15.71 -6.55 11.42
CA GLY A 340 -14.25 -6.68 11.53
C GLY A 340 -13.64 -7.77 10.65
N ASP A 341 -14.45 -8.62 10.00
CA ASP A 341 -13.97 -9.53 8.96
C ASP A 341 -13.75 -8.76 7.65
N LYS A 342 -12.49 -8.74 7.24
CA LYS A 342 -11.99 -8.01 6.07
C LYS A 342 -12.20 -8.84 4.81
N LYS A 343 -12.42 -8.18 3.67
CA LYS A 343 -12.70 -8.86 2.38
C LYS A 343 -13.87 -9.83 2.47
N TYR A 344 -14.86 -9.56 3.31
CA TYR A 344 -15.89 -10.56 3.64
C TYR A 344 -16.60 -11.08 2.39
N ILE A 345 -17.12 -10.19 1.54
CA ILE A 345 -17.81 -10.58 0.31
C ILE A 345 -16.90 -11.28 -0.70
N LEU A 346 -15.61 -10.90 -0.77
CA LEU A 346 -14.64 -11.53 -1.66
C LEU A 346 -14.28 -12.95 -1.19
N LYS A 347 -14.03 -13.13 0.12
CA LYS A 347 -13.82 -14.46 0.72
C LYS A 347 -15.04 -15.33 0.51
N LYS A 348 -16.24 -14.77 0.65
CA LYS A 348 -17.49 -15.47 0.33
C LYS A 348 -17.48 -15.88 -1.14
N ALA A 349 -17.28 -14.97 -2.09
CA ALA A 349 -17.21 -15.30 -3.51
C ALA A 349 -16.14 -16.38 -3.83
N PHE A 350 -14.96 -16.34 -3.21
CA PHE A 350 -13.92 -17.35 -3.46
C PHE A 350 -14.11 -18.66 -2.71
N SER A 351 -15.02 -18.74 -1.72
CA SER A 351 -15.33 -19.99 -1.02
C SER A 351 -16.01 -21.02 -1.92
N ARG A 352 -16.45 -20.62 -3.13
CA ARG A 352 -16.94 -21.56 -4.16
C ARG A 352 -15.81 -22.31 -4.87
N LEU A 353 -14.57 -21.81 -4.77
CA LEU A 353 -13.39 -22.33 -5.46
C LEU A 353 -12.35 -22.92 -4.50
N ILE A 354 -12.24 -22.32 -3.31
CA ILE A 354 -11.19 -22.61 -2.35
C ILE A 354 -11.82 -22.98 -1.02
N ASP A 355 -11.21 -23.95 -0.34
CA ASP A 355 -11.59 -24.35 1.00
C ASP A 355 -11.73 -23.10 1.92
N PRO A 356 -12.91 -22.87 2.51
CA PRO A 356 -13.17 -21.73 3.38
C PRO A 356 -12.16 -21.56 4.52
N ASP A 357 -11.57 -22.64 5.02
CA ASP A 357 -10.62 -22.57 6.13
C ASP A 357 -9.26 -22.03 5.69
N LYS A 358 -8.92 -22.16 4.41
CA LYS A 358 -7.74 -21.49 3.82
C LYS A 358 -7.97 -19.99 3.65
N LEU A 359 -9.21 -19.56 3.36
CA LEU A 359 -9.58 -18.16 3.14
C LEU A 359 -9.68 -17.31 4.42
N LYS A 360 -9.79 -17.95 5.59
CA LYS A 360 -9.85 -17.28 6.91
C LYS A 360 -8.48 -16.91 7.48
N ARG A 361 -7.39 -17.37 6.85
CA ARG A 361 -6.04 -17.20 7.37
C ARG A 361 -5.58 -15.74 7.31
N LYS A 362 -4.76 -15.35 8.29
CA LYS A 362 -4.25 -13.98 8.41
C LYS A 362 -3.11 -13.78 7.41
N LYS A 363 -3.30 -12.91 6.42
CA LYS A 363 -2.24 -12.44 5.50
C LYS A 363 -1.11 -11.82 6.34
N MET A 364 0.12 -12.27 6.12
CA MET A 364 1.31 -11.69 6.74
C MET A 364 1.81 -10.51 5.90
N GLY A 365 1.61 -10.57 4.58
CA GLY A 365 1.99 -9.55 3.62
C GLY A 365 3.47 -9.64 3.27
N PHE A 366 3.92 -8.89 2.27
CA PHE A 366 5.33 -8.71 1.95
C PHE A 366 6.05 -7.83 2.99
N SER A 367 5.83 -8.11 4.29
CA SER A 367 6.52 -7.43 5.38
C SER A 367 7.97 -7.88 5.40
N VAL A 368 8.87 -6.90 5.49
CA VAL A 368 10.31 -7.14 5.61
C VAL A 368 10.76 -6.78 7.02
N PRO A 369 11.85 -7.39 7.54
CA PRO A 369 12.35 -7.12 8.88
C PRO A 369 13.15 -5.79 8.90
N LEU A 370 12.48 -4.68 8.60
CA LEU A 370 13.10 -3.39 8.33
C LEU A 370 13.99 -2.89 9.48
N GLY A 371 13.54 -3.08 10.72
CA GLY A 371 14.36 -2.73 11.89
C GLY A 371 15.63 -3.56 11.99
N GLU A 372 15.59 -4.86 11.65
CA GLU A 372 16.79 -5.71 11.64
C GLU A 372 17.73 -5.32 10.50
N TRP A 373 17.18 -4.99 9.33
CA TRP A 373 17.98 -4.45 8.22
C TRP A 373 18.74 -3.21 8.67
N LEU A 374 18.05 -2.19 9.20
CA LEU A 374 18.67 -0.92 9.62
C LEU A 374 19.70 -1.12 10.74
N ARG A 375 19.49 -2.10 11.63
CA ARG A 375 20.43 -2.42 12.70
C ARG A 375 21.64 -3.25 12.25
N HIS A 376 21.53 -3.98 11.14
CA HIS A 376 22.51 -4.94 10.70
C HIS A 376 22.87 -4.75 9.22
N GLU A 377 22.15 -5.42 8.32
CA GLU A 377 22.52 -5.58 6.90
C GLU A 377 22.76 -4.22 6.21
N ILE A 378 21.79 -3.30 6.26
CA ILE A 378 21.88 -1.98 5.61
C ILE A 378 22.47 -0.90 6.49
N LYS A 379 22.90 -1.22 7.72
CA LYS A 379 23.40 -0.23 8.68
C LYS A 379 24.54 0.63 8.11
N PRO A 380 25.61 0.07 7.49
CA PRO A 380 26.72 0.90 7.00
C PRO A 380 26.27 1.86 5.89
N LEU A 381 25.43 1.39 4.96
CA LEU A 381 24.87 2.19 3.88
C LEU A 381 23.96 3.29 4.45
N ALA A 382 23.11 2.98 5.41
CA ALA A 382 22.24 3.96 6.06
C ALA A 382 23.05 5.03 6.80
N GLU A 383 24.09 4.68 7.55
CA GLU A 383 24.96 5.66 8.23
C GLU A 383 25.67 6.58 7.24
N GLN A 384 26.16 6.03 6.12
CA GLN A 384 26.74 6.81 5.04
C GLN A 384 25.72 7.81 4.47
N LEU A 385 24.54 7.33 4.05
CA LEU A 385 23.53 8.18 3.43
C LEU A 385 23.01 9.25 4.38
N LEU A 386 22.65 8.87 5.61
CA LEU A 386 22.04 9.77 6.59
C LEU A 386 23.02 10.81 7.12
N PHE A 387 24.32 10.50 7.25
CA PHE A 387 25.24 11.35 8.02
C PHE A 387 26.51 11.79 7.29
N GLN A 388 26.80 11.27 6.11
CA GLN A 388 27.99 11.66 5.32
C GLN A 388 27.62 12.45 4.05
N SER A 389 26.33 12.58 3.74
CA SER A 389 25.86 13.41 2.62
C SER A 389 25.92 14.90 2.98
N GLU A 390 26.52 15.71 2.11
CA GLU A 390 26.61 17.18 2.30
C GLU A 390 25.38 17.94 1.80
N THR A 391 24.52 17.28 1.02
CA THR A 391 23.25 17.81 0.48
C THR A 391 22.14 16.78 0.62
N GLY A 392 20.89 17.21 0.51
CA GLY A 392 19.71 16.34 0.63
C GLY A 392 19.05 16.48 1.99
N LEU A 393 19.09 15.44 2.83
CA LEU A 393 18.42 15.46 4.13
C LEU A 393 18.83 16.65 5.00
N CYS A 394 20.12 17.00 5.02
CA CYS A 394 20.66 18.12 5.81
C CYS A 394 20.10 19.49 5.41
N ASP A 395 19.58 19.63 4.18
CA ASP A 395 18.96 20.86 3.69
C ASP A 395 17.54 21.06 4.25
N TYR A 396 16.88 19.98 4.68
CA TYR A 396 15.47 20.00 5.10
C TYR A 396 15.26 19.60 6.57
N PHE A 397 16.20 18.86 7.17
CA PHE A 397 16.06 18.29 8.51
C PHE A 397 17.21 18.70 9.46
N LYS A 398 16.86 18.79 10.74
CA LYS A 398 17.76 19.01 11.88
C LYS A 398 18.52 17.71 12.16
N MET A 399 19.74 17.61 11.62
CA MET A 399 20.50 16.34 11.60
C MET A 399 20.91 15.82 12.98
N ASP A 400 20.98 16.69 14.00
CA ASP A 400 21.14 16.31 15.40
C ASP A 400 19.93 15.51 15.91
N GLN A 401 18.72 15.89 15.50
CA GLN A 401 17.49 15.17 15.85
C GLN A 401 17.38 13.85 15.08
N VAL A 402 17.79 13.83 13.81
CA VAL A 402 17.86 12.59 13.01
C VAL A 402 18.85 11.60 13.65
N ARG A 403 20.02 12.08 14.10
CA ARG A 403 21.00 11.25 14.81
C ARG A 403 20.44 10.66 16.10
N LEU A 404 19.66 11.43 16.85
CA LEU A 404 19.01 10.90 18.05
C LEU A 404 18.00 9.79 17.71
N LEU A 405 17.20 9.91 16.64
CA LEU A 405 16.32 8.81 16.21
C LEU A 405 17.10 7.57 15.84
N TRP A 406 18.21 7.74 15.11
CA TRP A 406 19.12 6.66 14.75
C TRP A 406 19.66 5.95 15.99
N ASP A 407 20.21 6.68 16.95
CA ASP A 407 20.78 6.11 18.18
C ASP A 407 19.71 5.40 19.04
N GLU A 408 18.50 5.96 19.15
CA GLU A 408 17.38 5.32 19.85
C GLU A 408 16.91 4.03 19.17
N HIS A 409 16.93 4.00 17.83
CA HIS A 409 16.62 2.80 17.04
C HIS A 409 17.68 1.72 17.19
N GLN A 410 18.96 2.10 17.06
CA GLN A 410 20.10 1.19 17.18
C GLN A 410 20.21 0.57 18.58
N SER A 411 19.78 1.29 19.62
CA SER A 411 19.80 0.83 21.02
C SER A 411 18.54 0.06 21.44
N HIS A 412 17.59 -0.18 20.53
CA HIS A 412 16.26 -0.76 20.82
C HIS A 412 15.42 0.04 21.82
N LYS A 413 15.79 1.29 22.12
CA LYS A 413 15.02 2.15 23.03
C LYS A 413 13.66 2.50 22.44
N GLN A 414 13.63 2.81 21.14
CA GLN A 414 12.40 3.05 20.39
C GLN A 414 12.57 2.63 18.93
N ASP A 415 11.51 2.10 18.33
CA ASP A 415 11.52 1.74 16.92
C ASP A 415 11.14 2.95 16.05
N TYR A 416 12.02 3.30 15.11
CA TYR A 416 11.87 4.34 14.09
C TYR A 416 12.23 3.79 12.70
N ALA A 417 12.06 2.47 12.49
CA ALA A 417 12.46 1.80 11.27
C ALA A 417 11.85 2.46 10.02
N ASP A 418 10.54 2.73 10.05
CA ASP A 418 9.82 3.30 8.92
C ASP A 418 10.28 4.74 8.63
N GLU A 419 10.47 5.58 9.65
CA GLU A 419 10.95 6.96 9.47
C GLU A 419 12.37 7.00 8.90
N LEU A 420 13.28 6.21 9.46
CA LEU A 420 14.67 6.15 9.03
C LEU A 420 14.80 5.58 7.62
N TRP A 421 14.00 4.56 7.29
CA TRP A 421 13.92 4.03 5.93
C TRP A 421 13.43 5.06 4.93
N ASN A 422 12.37 5.80 5.24
CA ASN A 422 11.89 6.90 4.39
C ASN A 422 13.01 7.93 4.12
N MET A 423 13.80 8.26 5.14
CA MET A 423 14.94 9.17 5.00
C MET A 423 16.06 8.57 4.14
N VAL A 424 16.41 7.30 4.33
CA VAL A 424 17.39 6.58 3.50
C VAL A 424 16.96 6.57 2.03
N MET A 425 15.72 6.20 1.74
CA MET A 425 15.18 6.16 0.38
C MET A 425 15.11 7.55 -0.26
N PHE A 426 14.77 8.58 0.52
CA PHE A 426 14.84 9.96 0.05
C PHE A 426 16.27 10.37 -0.33
N GLN A 427 17.26 10.06 0.51
CA GLN A 427 18.65 10.41 0.21
C GLN A 427 19.21 9.65 -1.00
N LEU A 428 18.85 8.37 -1.17
CA LEU A 428 19.19 7.59 -2.36
C LEU A 428 18.66 8.25 -3.65
N TRP A 429 17.38 8.64 -3.64
CA TRP A 429 16.80 9.39 -4.75
C TRP A 429 17.51 10.74 -4.95
N PHE A 430 17.78 11.47 -3.87
CA PHE A 430 18.39 12.80 -3.92
C PHE A 430 19.78 12.75 -4.57
N ASN A 431 20.63 11.83 -4.13
CA ASN A 431 21.98 11.61 -4.69
C ASN A 431 21.98 11.24 -6.18
N ARG A 432 20.85 10.73 -6.69
CA ARG A 432 20.72 10.32 -8.08
C ARG A 432 20.11 11.40 -8.97
N TYR A 433 19.09 12.09 -8.48
CA TYR A 433 18.21 12.92 -9.30
C TYR A 433 18.19 14.40 -8.93
N ALA A 434 18.51 14.74 -7.68
CA ALA A 434 18.48 16.11 -7.19
C ALA A 434 19.86 16.78 -7.19
N THR A 435 20.95 15.99 -7.11
CA THR A 435 22.31 16.48 -7.31
C THR A 435 22.62 16.58 -8.81
N GLY A 436 22.21 17.68 -9.43
CA GLY A 436 22.62 18.06 -10.78
C GLY A 436 23.67 19.16 -10.76
N ASN A 437 24.84 18.88 -11.35
CA ASN A 437 25.62 19.91 -12.05
C ASN A 437 24.86 20.38 -13.29
#